data_AF-A0A0B2VXW5-F1
#
_entry.id   AF-A0A0B2VXW5-F1
#
_cell.length_a   1.000
_cell.length_b   1.000
_cell.length_c   1.000
_cell.angle_alpha   90.00
_cell.angle_beta   90.00
_cell.angle_gamma   90.00
#
_symmetry.space_group_name_H-M   'P 1'
#
loop_
_entity.id
_entity.type
_entity.pdbx_description
1 polymer ?
#
loop_
_entity_poly.entity_id
_entity_poly.type
_entity_poly.pdbx_seq_one_letter_code
_entity_poly.pdbx_strand_id
1 'polypeptide(L)'
;MPSRARVDRIKQVYTAANALNYGWRLSDFPKTPMNNGVTRYIPQAHRITLRFCKQSESSLGMRNFIENSVRRFAQQNPSIVVYILPIRNSTPTLRAEYGNGRMAHVNATNFSAEQVAQHMNLLRTRSGLPVVRLESRQTAAVTSVQGMWNPLLNIDTEQNIADLPQKKFSERRCSQQSATEYVASLVSEQ
;
A
#
# COMPACT_ATOMS: atom_id res chain seq x y z
N MET A 1 -24.13 -43.37 8.17
CA MET A 1 -24.03 -42.08 7.46
C MET A 1 -22.63 -41.98 6.84
N PRO A 2 -22.48 -41.62 5.55
CA PRO A 2 -21.17 -41.40 4.98
C PRO A 2 -20.48 -40.25 5.71
N SER A 3 -19.16 -40.32 5.86
CA SER A 3 -18.37 -39.26 6.48
C SER A 3 -18.52 -37.96 5.70
N ARG A 4 -19.20 -36.96 6.29
CA ARG A 4 -19.24 -35.61 5.72
C ARG A 4 -17.83 -35.02 5.81
N ALA A 5 -17.19 -34.76 4.68
CA ALA A 5 -15.91 -34.06 4.63
C ALA A 5 -16.06 -32.71 5.36
N ARG A 6 -15.17 -32.44 6.32
CA ARG A 6 -15.20 -31.22 7.15
C ARG A 6 -14.79 -30.03 6.29
N VAL A 7 -15.76 -29.40 5.62
CA VAL A 7 -15.59 -28.32 4.62
C VAL A 7 -14.74 -27.15 5.16
N ASP A 8 -14.77 -26.92 6.48
CA ASP A 8 -14.01 -25.86 7.15
C ASP A 8 -12.49 -25.95 6.94
N ARG A 9 -11.93 -27.16 6.84
CA ARG A 9 -10.48 -27.34 6.56
C ARG A 9 -10.14 -27.10 5.09
N ILE A 10 -11.04 -27.49 4.19
CA ILE A 10 -10.84 -27.33 2.74
C ILE A 10 -10.90 -25.85 2.37
N LYS A 11 -11.76 -25.06 3.02
CA LYS A 11 -11.91 -23.62 2.73
C LYS A 11 -10.61 -22.84 2.91
N GLN A 12 -9.83 -23.15 3.95
CA GLN A 12 -8.53 -22.51 4.18
C GLN A 12 -7.50 -22.91 3.11
N VAL A 13 -7.43 -24.21 2.76
CA VAL A 13 -6.54 -24.71 1.71
C VAL A 13 -6.92 -24.12 0.36
N TYR A 14 -8.21 -24.07 0.02
CA TYR A 14 -8.71 -23.47 -1.22
C TYR A 14 -8.43 -21.98 -1.29
N THR A 15 -8.60 -21.25 -0.18
CA THR A 15 -8.30 -19.81 -0.13
C THR A 15 -6.80 -19.54 -0.24
N ALA A 16 -5.96 -20.36 0.39
CA ALA A 16 -4.51 -20.30 0.26
C ALA A 16 -4.04 -20.66 -1.16
N ALA A 17 -4.62 -21.70 -1.76
CA ALA A 17 -4.33 -22.12 -3.13
C ALA A 17 -4.76 -21.06 -4.15
N ASN A 18 -5.95 -20.46 -3.99
CA ASN A 18 -6.38 -19.32 -4.81
C ASN A 18 -5.47 -18.11 -4.60
N ALA A 19 -5.03 -17.83 -3.36
CA ALA A 19 -4.08 -16.75 -3.09
C ALA A 19 -2.71 -17.01 -3.72
N LEU A 20 -2.26 -18.26 -3.85
CA LEU A 20 -1.04 -18.61 -4.56
C LEU A 20 -1.21 -18.50 -6.09
N ASN A 21 -2.30 -19.06 -6.62
CA ASN A 21 -2.57 -19.10 -8.07
C ASN A 21 -2.96 -17.73 -8.65
N TYR A 22 -3.58 -16.86 -7.85
CA TYR A 22 -4.09 -15.56 -8.28
C TYR A 22 -3.54 -14.37 -7.48
N GLY A 23 -2.65 -14.59 -6.52
CA GLY A 23 -2.07 -13.51 -5.71
C GLY A 23 -1.29 -12.49 -6.52
N TRP A 24 -0.66 -12.91 -7.62
CA TRP A 24 0.02 -12.02 -8.56
C TRP A 24 -0.96 -11.14 -9.37
N ARG A 25 -2.25 -11.50 -9.44
CA ARG A 25 -3.29 -10.69 -10.07
C ARG A 25 -3.84 -9.61 -9.13
N LEU A 26 -3.56 -9.69 -7.83
CA LEU A 26 -3.97 -8.66 -6.88
C LEU A 26 -2.99 -7.50 -6.99
N SER A 27 -3.43 -6.44 -7.67
CA SER A 27 -2.76 -5.15 -7.72
C SER A 27 -3.61 -4.06 -7.05
N ASP A 28 -2.94 -3.03 -6.55
CA ASP A 28 -3.60 -1.85 -6.00
C ASP A 28 -2.70 -0.62 -6.22
N PHE A 29 -3.25 0.55 -5.88
CA PHE A 29 -2.52 1.81 -5.85
C PHE A 29 -2.21 2.19 -4.39
N PRO A 30 -1.13 2.95 -4.15
CA PRO A 30 -0.78 3.38 -2.80
C PRO A 30 -1.88 4.28 -2.23
N LYS A 31 -2.50 3.82 -1.14
CA LYS A 31 -3.59 4.51 -0.45
C LYS A 31 -3.22 4.72 1.01
N THR A 32 -3.75 5.77 1.60
CA THR A 32 -3.68 6.02 3.05
C THR A 32 -5.03 5.72 3.69
N PRO A 33 -5.11 4.90 4.74
CA PRO A 33 -6.37 4.67 5.44
C PRO A 33 -6.86 6.00 6.03
N MET A 34 -8.10 6.39 5.73
CA MET A 34 -8.74 7.57 6.30
C MET A 34 -7.95 8.89 6.12
N ASN A 35 -7.20 9.02 5.01
CA ASN A 35 -6.33 10.18 4.73
C ASN A 35 -5.39 10.53 5.89
N ASN A 36 -4.88 9.48 6.56
CA ASN A 36 -3.96 9.61 7.68
C ASN A 36 -2.71 10.43 7.29
N GLY A 37 -2.33 11.40 8.11
CA GLY A 37 -1.20 12.29 7.85
C GLY A 37 -1.54 13.61 7.16
N VAL A 38 -2.76 13.81 6.66
CA VAL A 38 -3.18 15.10 6.08
C VAL A 38 -3.36 16.16 7.18
N THR A 39 -4.15 15.86 8.22
CA THR A 39 -4.36 16.78 9.36
C THR A 39 -3.55 16.35 10.59
N ARG A 40 -3.60 15.05 10.91
CA ARG A 40 -2.87 14.46 12.03
C ARG A 40 -2.53 13.01 11.73
N TYR A 41 -1.50 12.51 12.39
CA TYR A 41 -1.18 11.09 12.37
C TYR A 41 -1.98 10.32 13.43
N ILE A 42 -2.57 9.20 13.01
CA ILE A 42 -3.27 8.23 13.86
C ILE A 42 -2.62 6.86 13.68
N PRO A 43 -2.07 6.24 14.74
CA PRO A 43 -1.57 4.87 14.68
C PRO A 43 -2.68 3.90 14.26
N GLN A 44 -2.40 3.07 13.25
CA GLN A 44 -3.42 2.18 12.68
C GLN A 44 -3.57 0.87 13.44
N ALA A 45 -2.48 0.33 14.02
CA ALA A 45 -2.57 -0.82 14.89
C ALA A 45 -3.25 -0.42 16.20
N HIS A 46 -4.30 -1.13 16.60
CA HIS A 46 -4.99 -0.88 17.88
C HIS A 46 -4.78 -2.01 18.88
N ARG A 47 -4.63 -3.24 18.38
CA ARG A 47 -4.48 -4.42 19.24
C ARG A 47 -3.43 -5.34 18.68
N ILE A 48 -2.51 -5.79 19.54
CA ILE A 48 -1.56 -6.85 19.21
C ILE A 48 -1.72 -7.97 20.24
N THR A 49 -2.01 -9.18 19.76
CA THR A 49 -2.18 -10.37 20.59
C THR A 49 -1.00 -11.31 20.38
N LEU A 50 -0.29 -11.59 21.45
CA LEU A 50 0.80 -12.56 21.54
C LEU A 50 0.22 -13.89 22.04
N ARG A 51 0.18 -14.91 21.18
CA ARG A 51 -0.15 -16.28 21.61
C ARG A 51 1.12 -17.09 21.69
N PHE A 52 1.35 -17.79 22.78
CA PHE A 52 2.54 -18.63 22.96
C PHE A 52 2.28 -19.78 23.92
N CYS A 53 3.12 -20.81 23.86
CA CYS A 53 3.12 -21.90 24.83
C CYS A 53 4.14 -21.63 25.95
N LYS A 54 3.80 -21.99 27.19
CA LYS A 54 4.71 -21.82 28.33
C LYS A 54 5.89 -22.81 28.30
N GLN A 55 5.70 -23.98 27.70
CA GLN A 55 6.65 -25.10 27.76
C GLN A 55 7.37 -25.35 26.44
N SER A 56 6.74 -25.04 25.30
CA SER A 56 7.34 -25.36 23.99
C SER A 56 8.60 -24.52 23.74
N GLU A 57 9.63 -25.20 23.23
CA GLU A 57 10.87 -24.58 22.78
C GLU A 57 10.62 -23.62 21.61
N SER A 58 9.66 -23.93 20.74
CA SER A 58 9.32 -23.07 19.60
C SER A 58 8.89 -21.65 19.99
N SER A 59 8.37 -21.50 21.21
CA SER A 59 7.95 -20.23 21.81
C SER A 59 9.00 -19.59 22.72
N LEU A 60 10.23 -20.11 22.77
CA LEU A 60 11.30 -19.59 23.64
C LEU A 60 11.57 -18.11 23.42
N GLY A 61 11.82 -17.66 22.19
CA GLY A 61 12.11 -16.24 21.95
C GLY A 61 10.93 -15.32 22.23
N MET A 62 9.68 -15.78 22.06
CA MET A 62 8.50 -15.00 22.44
C MET A 62 8.40 -14.85 23.97
N ARG A 63 8.71 -15.90 24.74
CA ARG A 63 8.78 -15.82 26.21
C ARG A 63 9.84 -14.81 26.66
N ASN A 64 11.04 -14.92 26.11
CA ASN A 64 12.14 -14.00 26.43
C ASN A 64 11.79 -12.54 26.07
N PHE A 65 11.08 -12.32 24.97
CA PHE A 65 10.59 -10.98 24.59
C PHE A 65 9.52 -10.46 25.57
N ILE A 66 8.60 -11.33 26.01
CA ILE A 66 7.56 -10.98 26.98
C ILE A 66 8.18 -10.59 28.33
N GLU A 67 9.19 -11.32 28.79
CA GLU A 67 9.85 -11.04 30.07
C GLU A 67 10.63 -9.72 30.05
N ASN A 68 11.40 -9.47 28.99
CA ASN A 68 12.37 -8.38 28.96
C ASN A 68 11.87 -7.09 28.28
N SER A 69 11.08 -7.20 27.22
CA SER A 69 10.89 -6.11 26.25
C SER A 69 9.44 -5.64 26.09
N VAL A 70 8.44 -6.50 26.36
CA VAL A 70 7.03 -6.15 26.09
C VAL A 70 6.54 -4.93 26.88
N ARG A 71 7.00 -4.78 28.13
CA ARG A 71 6.63 -3.65 28.99
C ARG A 71 7.12 -2.33 28.39
N ARG A 72 8.38 -2.30 27.93
CA ARG A 72 8.99 -1.13 27.27
C ARG A 72 8.24 -0.81 25.98
N PHE A 73 7.91 -1.83 25.19
CA PHE A 73 7.13 -1.65 23.96
C PHE A 73 5.75 -1.03 24.21
N ALA A 74 5.02 -1.49 25.24
CA ALA A 74 3.70 -0.94 25.58
C ALA A 74 3.80 0.50 26.09
N GLN A 75 4.83 0.82 26.89
CA GLN A 75 5.08 2.19 27.37
C GLN A 75 5.38 3.17 26.23
N GLN A 76 6.14 2.73 25.22
CA GLN A 76 6.45 3.55 24.04
C GLN A 76 5.26 3.75 23.11
N ASN A 77 4.27 2.85 23.15
CA ASN A 77 3.15 2.85 22.22
C ASN A 77 1.81 2.74 22.97
N PRO A 78 1.40 3.79 23.69
CA PRO A 78 0.20 3.75 24.54
C PRO A 78 -1.11 3.59 23.76
N SER A 79 -1.10 3.85 22.45
CA SER A 79 -2.28 3.66 21.58
C SER A 79 -2.57 2.20 21.25
N ILE A 80 -1.65 1.29 21.52
CA ILE A 80 -1.76 -0.13 21.18
C ILE A 80 -2.00 -0.95 22.44
N VAL A 81 -3.09 -1.70 22.44
CA VAL A 81 -3.38 -2.67 23.49
C VAL A 81 -2.66 -3.98 23.18
N VAL A 82 -1.76 -4.40 24.08
CA VAL A 82 -1.02 -5.66 23.95
C VAL A 82 -1.65 -6.73 24.82
N TYR A 83 -2.16 -7.80 24.20
CA TYR A 83 -2.68 -8.98 24.89
C TYR A 83 -1.67 -10.10 24.90
N ILE A 84 -1.52 -10.76 26.04
CA ILE A 84 -0.62 -11.90 26.23
C ILE A 84 -1.47 -13.12 26.56
N LEU A 85 -1.49 -14.11 25.66
CA LEU A 85 -2.31 -15.31 25.76
C LEU A 85 -1.42 -16.56 25.84
N PRO A 86 -1.21 -17.13 27.05
CA PRO A 86 -0.54 -18.40 27.19
C PRO A 86 -1.49 -19.55 26.83
N ILE A 87 -1.16 -20.31 25.77
CA ILE A 87 -1.95 -21.43 25.26
C ILE A 87 -1.07 -22.68 25.20
N ARG A 88 -1.53 -23.79 25.80
CA ARG A 88 -0.80 -25.07 25.78
C ARG A 88 -0.77 -25.65 24.36
N ASN A 89 0.34 -26.29 24.00
CA ASN A 89 0.53 -27.00 22.71
C ASN A 89 0.20 -26.16 21.46
N SER A 90 0.41 -24.84 21.52
CA SER A 90 0.13 -23.92 20.43
C SER A 90 1.42 -23.35 19.85
N THR A 91 1.45 -23.17 18.54
CA THR A 91 2.52 -22.46 17.85
C THR A 91 2.46 -20.97 18.19
N PRO A 92 3.61 -20.33 18.46
CA PRO A 92 3.61 -18.91 18.81
C PRO A 92 3.18 -18.06 17.62
N THR A 93 2.22 -17.16 17.84
CA THR A 93 1.67 -16.29 16.80
C THR A 93 1.49 -14.87 17.29
N LEU A 94 1.82 -13.92 16.41
CA LEU A 94 1.55 -12.50 16.59
C LEU A 94 0.32 -12.15 15.74
N ARG A 95 -0.73 -11.60 16.36
CA ARG A 95 -1.92 -11.11 15.65
C ARG A 95 -2.09 -9.62 15.89
N ALA A 96 -2.02 -8.81 14.85
CA ALA A 96 -2.34 -7.39 14.91
C ALA A 96 -3.71 -7.10 14.29
N GLU A 97 -4.47 -6.21 14.92
CA GLU A 97 -5.76 -5.70 14.44
C GLU A 97 -5.64 -4.20 14.18
N TYR A 98 -6.11 -3.78 13.01
CA TYR A 98 -5.97 -2.40 12.55
C TYR A 98 -7.33 -1.69 12.50
N GLY A 99 -7.31 -0.36 12.51
CA GLY A 99 -8.53 0.48 12.48
C GLY A 99 -9.44 0.26 11.27
N ASN A 100 -8.91 -0.27 10.17
CA ASN A 100 -9.71 -0.63 8.98
C ASN A 100 -10.42 -2.01 9.11
N GLY A 101 -10.38 -2.64 10.29
CA GLY A 101 -10.99 -3.95 10.56
C GLY A 101 -10.18 -5.15 10.06
N ARG A 102 -9.05 -4.93 9.39
CA ARG A 102 -8.19 -6.01 8.91
C ARG A 102 -7.27 -6.52 10.01
N MET A 103 -6.77 -7.73 9.79
CA MET A 103 -5.89 -8.42 10.72
C MET A 103 -4.63 -8.89 9.99
N ALA A 104 -3.47 -8.74 10.62
CA ALA A 104 -2.23 -9.35 10.16
C ALA A 104 -1.79 -10.43 11.13
N HIS A 105 -1.42 -11.57 10.58
CA HIS A 105 -0.93 -12.71 11.34
C HIS A 105 0.51 -13.00 10.95
N VAL A 106 1.37 -13.19 11.95
CA VAL A 106 2.75 -13.62 11.77
C VAL A 106 2.96 -14.87 12.62
N ASN A 107 3.45 -15.94 11.99
CA ASN A 107 3.92 -17.12 12.71
C ASN A 107 5.31 -16.82 13.26
N ALA A 108 5.50 -16.96 14.57
CA ALA A 108 6.74 -16.65 15.27
C ALA A 108 7.44 -17.90 15.81
N THR A 109 7.25 -19.04 15.13
CA THR A 109 7.85 -20.33 15.48
C THR A 109 9.37 -20.24 15.39
N ASN A 110 10.08 -20.60 16.47
CA ASN A 110 11.54 -20.58 16.57
C ASN A 110 12.19 -19.20 16.36
N PHE A 111 11.44 -18.12 16.56
CA PHE A 111 12.03 -16.78 16.49
C PHE A 111 12.89 -16.50 17.71
N SER A 112 13.95 -15.71 17.53
CA SER A 112 14.67 -15.08 18.64
C SER A 112 13.86 -13.92 19.22
N ALA A 113 14.20 -13.47 20.44
CA ALA A 113 13.52 -12.33 21.05
C ALA A 113 13.66 -11.04 20.22
N GLU A 114 14.79 -10.86 19.54
CA GLU A 114 15.06 -9.74 18.63
C GLU A 114 14.20 -9.81 17.38
N GLN A 115 14.07 -10.99 16.77
CA GLN A 115 13.19 -11.19 15.63
C GLN A 115 11.73 -10.91 16.00
N VAL A 116 11.29 -11.32 17.19
CA VAL A 116 9.96 -10.96 17.71
C VAL A 116 9.82 -9.45 17.83
N ALA A 117 10.83 -8.75 18.37
CA ALA A 117 10.82 -7.29 18.48
C ALA A 117 10.75 -6.59 17.11
N GLN A 118 11.49 -7.08 16.12
CA GLN A 118 11.43 -6.57 14.74
C GLN A 118 10.03 -6.75 14.13
N HIS A 119 9.43 -7.92 14.30
CA HIS A 119 8.07 -8.18 13.81
C HIS A 119 7.01 -7.38 14.57
N MET A 120 7.19 -7.14 15.87
CA MET A 120 6.34 -6.24 16.65
C MET A 120 6.41 -4.80 16.12
N ASN A 121 7.61 -4.31 15.79
CA ASN A 121 7.77 -3.00 15.16
C ASN A 121 7.15 -2.95 13.76
N LEU A 122 7.31 -4.01 12.95
CA LEU A 122 6.65 -4.14 11.65
C LEU A 122 5.12 -4.06 11.78
N LEU A 123 4.52 -4.82 12.70
CA LEU A 123 3.08 -4.82 12.91
C LEU A 123 2.58 -3.45 13.42
N ARG A 124 3.38 -2.77 14.23
CA ARG A 124 3.10 -1.41 14.70
C ARG A 124 3.08 -0.39 13.56
N THR A 125 4.06 -0.43 12.65
CA THR A 125 4.25 0.59 11.61
C THR A 125 3.37 0.37 10.38
N ARG A 126 2.78 -0.81 10.21
CA ARG A 126 1.88 -1.12 9.10
C ARG A 126 0.55 -0.34 9.18
N SER A 127 -0.02 -0.08 8.01
CA SER A 127 -1.31 0.61 7.84
C SER A 127 -2.54 -0.31 7.91
N GLY A 128 -2.35 -1.63 7.90
CA GLY A 128 -3.43 -2.61 7.78
C GLY A 128 -3.93 -2.83 6.35
N LEU A 129 -3.38 -2.13 5.34
CA LEU A 129 -3.64 -2.39 3.93
C LEU A 129 -3.03 -3.74 3.48
N PRO A 130 -3.56 -4.34 2.40
CA PRO A 130 -3.14 -5.67 1.98
C PRO A 130 -1.73 -5.58 1.35
N VAL A 131 -0.92 -6.62 1.50
CA VAL A 131 0.39 -6.67 0.84
C VAL A 131 0.16 -7.17 -0.58
N VAL A 132 0.11 -6.25 -1.53
CA VAL A 132 -0.18 -6.51 -2.94
C VAL A 132 0.83 -5.79 -3.82
N ARG A 133 0.91 -6.18 -5.10
CA ARG A 133 1.75 -5.47 -6.05
C ARG A 133 1.17 -4.08 -6.28
N LEU A 134 1.93 -3.04 -5.94
CA LEU A 134 1.52 -1.68 -6.24
C LEU A 134 1.81 -1.38 -7.72
N GLU A 135 0.81 -0.89 -8.45
CA GLU A 135 0.98 -0.54 -9.87
C GLU A 135 1.78 0.76 -10.05
N SER A 136 1.59 1.68 -9.11
CA SER A 136 2.29 2.96 -9.05
C SER A 136 2.91 3.15 -7.67
N ARG A 137 3.98 3.95 -7.60
CA ARG A 137 4.58 4.38 -6.33
C ARG A 137 3.93 5.65 -5.76
N GLN A 138 3.04 6.27 -6.52
CA GLN A 138 2.39 7.53 -6.16
C GLN A 138 0.89 7.50 -6.47
N THR A 139 0.12 8.29 -5.72
CA THR A 139 -1.30 8.52 -5.96
C THR A 139 -1.62 9.95 -5.57
N ALA A 140 -2.44 10.62 -6.38
CA ALA A 140 -2.89 11.98 -6.15
C ALA A 140 -4.41 12.02 -6.19
N ALA A 141 -5.02 12.85 -5.35
CA ALA A 141 -6.47 13.09 -5.39
C ALA A 141 -6.87 13.89 -6.64
N VAL A 142 -6.01 14.83 -7.07
CA VAL A 142 -6.17 15.63 -8.28
C VAL A 142 -5.04 15.28 -9.24
N THR A 143 -5.39 14.95 -10.49
CA THR A 143 -4.43 14.47 -11.50
C THR A 143 -3.76 15.59 -12.29
N SER A 144 -4.45 16.71 -12.51
CA SER A 144 -3.90 17.91 -13.15
C SER A 144 -4.44 19.18 -12.50
N VAL A 145 -3.60 20.21 -12.40
CA VAL A 145 -3.96 21.52 -11.82
C VAL A 145 -4.50 22.48 -12.89
N GLN A 146 -3.92 22.47 -14.09
CA GLN A 146 -4.26 23.40 -15.19
C GLN A 146 -5.27 22.80 -16.18
N GLY A 147 -5.70 21.56 -15.98
CA GLY A 147 -6.53 20.80 -16.91
C GLY A 147 -5.76 19.62 -17.51
N MET A 148 -6.48 18.52 -17.78
CA MET A 148 -5.88 17.35 -18.43
C MET A 148 -5.59 17.70 -19.90
N TRP A 149 -4.45 17.24 -20.41
CA TRP A 149 -4.17 17.35 -21.83
C TRP A 149 -5.28 16.68 -22.65
N ASN A 150 -5.73 17.34 -23.70
CA ASN A 150 -6.61 16.77 -24.70
C ASN A 150 -6.06 17.09 -26.10
N PRO A 151 -6.41 16.31 -27.14
CA PRO A 151 -5.89 16.53 -28.49
C PRO A 151 -6.17 17.92 -29.07
N LEU A 152 -7.24 18.58 -28.62
CA LEU A 152 -7.67 19.89 -29.11
C LEU A 152 -7.06 21.07 -28.34
N LEU A 153 -6.29 20.81 -27.28
CA LEU A 153 -5.85 21.84 -26.32
C LEU A 153 -4.98 22.91 -27.00
N ASN A 154 -4.11 22.48 -27.91
CA ASN A 154 -3.19 23.36 -28.65
C ASN A 154 -3.61 23.54 -30.11
N ILE A 155 -4.89 23.35 -30.45
CA ILE A 155 -5.40 23.52 -31.81
C ILE A 155 -6.13 24.85 -31.92
N ASP A 156 -5.94 25.55 -33.04
CA ASP A 156 -6.65 26.80 -33.29
C ASP A 156 -8.14 26.50 -33.50
N THR A 157 -9.00 27.24 -32.81
CA THR A 157 -10.46 27.05 -32.87
C THR A 157 -11.03 27.29 -34.27
N GLU A 158 -10.29 27.97 -35.14
CA GLU A 158 -10.63 28.19 -36.55
C GLU A 158 -10.87 26.89 -37.33
N GLN A 159 -10.15 25.81 -36.98
CA GLN A 159 -10.30 24.52 -37.67
C GLN A 159 -11.72 23.95 -37.58
N ASN A 160 -12.51 24.36 -36.58
CA ASN A 160 -13.87 23.87 -36.41
C ASN A 160 -14.87 24.44 -37.43
N ILE A 161 -14.55 25.61 -38.00
CA ILE A 161 -15.41 26.30 -38.98
C ILE A 161 -14.87 26.10 -40.40
N ALA A 162 -13.56 25.93 -40.53
CA ALA A 162 -12.87 25.83 -41.80
C ALA A 162 -13.20 24.53 -42.55
N ASP A 163 -13.50 24.66 -43.85
CA ASP A 163 -13.51 23.53 -44.77
C ASP A 163 -12.08 23.01 -44.99
N LEU A 164 -11.83 21.75 -44.63
CA LEU A 164 -10.54 21.09 -44.78
C LEU A 164 -10.40 20.46 -46.19
N PRO A 165 -9.19 20.42 -46.78
CA PRO A 165 -7.88 20.76 -46.20
C PRO A 165 -7.42 22.20 -46.46
N GLN A 166 -6.84 22.85 -45.44
CA GLN A 166 -6.19 24.16 -45.58
C GLN A 166 -4.68 24.09 -45.32
N LYS A 167 -3.88 24.76 -46.16
CA LYS A 167 -2.42 24.79 -46.06
C LYS A 167 -1.94 25.34 -44.71
N LYS A 168 -2.58 26.40 -44.20
CA LYS A 168 -2.30 27.02 -42.90
C LYS A 168 -2.20 26.00 -41.76
N PHE A 169 -3.13 25.03 -41.72
CA PHE A 169 -3.18 24.03 -40.65
C PHE A 169 -2.20 22.86 -40.85
N SER A 170 -1.66 22.71 -42.07
CA SER A 170 -0.62 21.73 -42.38
C SER A 170 0.80 22.26 -42.16
N GLU A 171 0.95 23.55 -41.90
CA GLU A 171 2.25 24.18 -41.67
C GLU A 171 2.90 23.69 -40.38
N ARG A 172 4.20 23.43 -40.45
CA ARG A 172 4.99 23.02 -39.29
C ARG A 172 5.09 24.19 -38.32
N ARG A 173 4.46 24.07 -37.15
CA ARG A 173 4.63 25.02 -36.04
C ARG A 173 6.04 24.88 -35.46
N CYS A 174 6.90 25.87 -35.70
CA CYS A 174 8.21 25.95 -35.05
C CYS A 174 8.10 26.85 -33.81
N SER A 175 8.70 26.44 -32.68
CA SER A 175 8.69 27.25 -31.45
C SER A 175 9.66 28.42 -31.49
N GLN A 176 10.68 28.36 -32.36
CA GLN A 176 11.66 29.40 -32.58
C GLN A 176 11.50 29.98 -33.98
N GLN A 177 11.65 31.30 -34.09
CA GLN A 177 11.75 31.98 -35.38
C GLN A 177 12.96 31.41 -36.13
N SER A 178 12.75 31.00 -37.38
CA SER A 178 13.86 30.62 -38.24
C SER A 178 14.75 31.83 -38.53
N ALA A 179 16.03 31.60 -38.82
CA ALA A 179 16.95 32.68 -39.17
C ALA A 179 16.44 33.53 -40.36
N THR A 180 15.76 32.88 -41.32
CA THR A 180 15.14 33.56 -42.48
C THR A 180 13.96 34.43 -42.08
N GLU A 181 13.08 33.94 -41.21
CA GLU A 181 11.95 34.72 -40.69
C GLU A 181 12.41 35.91 -39.85
N TYR A 182 13.45 35.72 -39.03
CA TYR A 182 14.07 36.80 -38.26
C TYR A 182 14.67 37.89 -39.16
N VAL A 183 15.39 37.50 -40.22
CA VAL A 183 15.91 38.48 -41.19
C VAL A 183 14.77 39.19 -41.91
N ALA A 184 13.69 38.48 -42.26
CA ALA A 184 12.51 39.09 -42.87
C ALA A 184 11.78 40.07 -41.94
N SER A 185 11.70 39.79 -40.63
CA SER A 185 11.06 40.70 -39.67
C SER A 185 11.86 42.00 -39.50
N LEU A 186 13.20 41.93 -39.52
CA LEU A 186 14.06 43.13 -39.47
C LEU A 186 13.83 44.08 -40.66
N VAL A 187 13.49 43.55 -41.84
CA VAL A 187 13.18 44.36 -43.03
C VAL A 187 11.82 45.03 -42.90
N SER A 188 10.84 44.38 -42.25
CA SER A 188 9.50 44.95 -42.06
C SER A 188 9.40 46.04 -40.98
N GLU A 189 10.41 46.15 -40.11
CA GLU A 189 10.47 47.15 -39.03
C GLU A 189 11.07 48.50 -39.47
N GLN A 190 11.66 48.58 -40.66
CA GLN A 190 12.23 49.81 -41.25
C GLN A 190 11.21 50.55 -42.13
#